data_AF-W9AWH3-F1
#
_entry.id   AF-W9AWH3-F1
#
_cell.length_a   1.000
_cell.length_b   1.000
_cell.length_c   1.000
_cell.angle_alpha   90.00
_cell.angle_beta   90.00
_cell.angle_gamma   90.00
#
_symmetry.space_group_name_H-M   'P 1'
#
loop_
_entity.id
_entity.type
_entity.pdbx_description
1 polymer ?
#
loop_
_entity_poly.entity_id
_entity_poly.type
_entity_poly.pdbx_seq_one_letter_code
_entity_poly.pdbx_strand_id
1 'polypeptide(L)'
;MHLRRCAACGHIGCCDDSLARHAQAHWRQSGHPVIRSFEPDEDWFWNYDTNAYYDGPELAAPQCHPVEQPVPGPRGRVPRDWMAQLQERQD
;
A
#
# COMPACT_ATOMS: atom_id res chain seq x y z
N MET A 1 -9.08 -0.70 -1.39
CA MET A 1 -7.79 -1.27 -1.84
C MET A 1 -6.92 -0.09 -2.24
N HIS A 2 -5.79 0.11 -1.57
CA HIS A 2 -4.97 1.33 -1.65
C HIS A 2 -3.50 0.99 -1.79
N LEU A 3 -2.70 1.94 -2.27
CA LEU A 3 -1.24 1.86 -2.39
C LEU A 3 -0.54 2.46 -1.18
N ARG A 4 0.54 1.80 -0.78
CA ARG A 4 1.42 2.18 0.32
C ARG A 4 2.84 2.30 -0.21
N ARG A 5 3.57 3.32 0.23
CA ARG A 5 4.98 3.52 -0.11
C ARG A 5 5.84 3.30 1.13
N CYS A 6 6.87 2.48 1.02
CA CYS A 6 7.87 2.32 2.07
C CYS A 6 8.63 3.63 2.28
N ALA A 7 8.67 4.14 3.51
CA ALA A 7 9.38 5.38 3.83
C ALA A 7 10.91 5.24 3.74
N ALA A 8 11.43 4.02 3.91
CA ALA A 8 12.87 3.76 3.89
C ALA A 8 13.44 3.61 2.47
N CYS A 9 12.76 2.89 1.58
CA CYS A 9 13.30 2.55 0.26
C CYS A 9 12.40 2.95 -0.92
N GLY A 10 11.21 3.49 -0.67
CA GLY A 10 10.29 3.93 -1.71
C GLY A 10 9.53 2.83 -2.46
N HIS A 11 9.65 1.55 -2.05
CA HIS A 11 8.86 0.46 -2.62
C HIS A 11 7.35 0.75 -2.51
N ILE A 12 6.59 0.52 -3.59
CA ILE A 12 5.13 0.72 -3.61
C ILE A 12 4.43 -0.64 -3.66
N GLY A 13 3.54 -0.89 -2.71
CA GLY A 13 2.75 -2.11 -2.61
C GLY A 13 1.30 -1.82 -2.24
N CYS A 14 0.40 -2.73 -2.62
CA CYS A 14 -1.00 -2.67 -2.20
C CYS A 14 -1.14 -2.99 -0.70
N CYS A 15 -2.14 -2.39 -0.06
CA CYS A 15 -2.41 -2.49 1.38
C CYS A 15 -2.82 -3.90 1.82
N ASP A 16 -2.96 -4.10 3.13
CA ASP A 16 -3.33 -5.38 3.77
C ASP A 16 -4.73 -5.89 3.39
N ASP A 17 -5.63 -4.98 3.00
CA ASP A 17 -6.98 -5.34 2.51
C ASP A 17 -7.00 -5.78 1.05
N SER A 18 -5.85 -5.75 0.36
CA SER A 18 -5.73 -6.24 -1.01
C SER A 18 -5.56 -7.76 -1.05
N LEU A 19 -5.79 -8.35 -2.23
CA LEU A 19 -5.54 -9.78 -2.45
C LEU A 19 -4.09 -10.18 -2.13
N ALA A 20 -3.13 -9.41 -2.63
CA ALA A 20 -1.71 -9.78 -2.62
C ALA A 20 -0.91 -9.25 -1.41
N ARG A 21 -1.44 -8.25 -0.67
CA ARG A 21 -0.83 -7.71 0.56
C ARG A 21 0.64 -7.31 0.42
N HIS A 22 1.00 -6.73 -0.72
CA HIS A 22 2.40 -6.44 -1.07
C HIS A 22 3.11 -5.53 -0.06
N ALA A 23 2.42 -4.57 0.58
CA ALA A 23 3.04 -3.69 1.56
C ALA A 23 3.54 -4.44 2.80
N GLN A 24 2.70 -5.31 3.38
CA GLN A 24 3.10 -6.15 4.51
C GLN A 24 4.10 -7.23 4.10
N ALA A 25 3.94 -7.84 2.92
CA ALA A 25 4.91 -8.80 2.42
C ALA A 25 6.29 -8.15 2.23
N HIS A 26 6.34 -6.91 1.75
CA HIS A 26 7.56 -6.12 1.65
C HIS A 26 8.18 -5.89 3.03
N TRP A 27 7.44 -5.38 4.01
CA TRP A 27 7.94 -5.17 5.37
C TRP A 27 8.55 -6.45 5.96
N ARG A 28 7.85 -7.58 5.86
CA ARG A 28 8.34 -8.88 6.39
C ARG A 28 9.64 -9.34 5.73
N GLN A 29 9.87 -8.98 4.47
CA GLN A 29 11.07 -9.38 3.72
C GLN A 29 12.24 -8.39 3.90
N SER A 30 11.96 -7.10 3.95
CA SER A 30 12.99 -6.05 4.01
C SER A 30 13.32 -5.59 5.43
N GLY A 31 12.41 -5.79 6.38
CA GLY A 31 12.50 -5.22 7.72
C GLY A 31 12.21 -3.71 7.75
N HIS A 32 11.54 -3.14 6.74
CA HIS A 32 11.15 -1.72 6.73
C HIS A 32 9.71 -1.55 7.26
N PRO A 33 9.50 -1.14 8.52
CA PRO A 33 8.17 -1.18 9.12
C PRO A 33 7.32 0.05 8.82
N VAL A 34 7.95 1.17 8.44
CA VAL A 34 7.25 2.43 8.20
C VAL A 34 6.83 2.54 6.73
N ILE A 35 5.53 2.67 6.52
CA ILE A 35 4.92 3.02 5.25
C ILE A 35 4.21 4.37 5.34
N ARG A 36 4.08 5.05 4.20
CA ARG A 36 3.20 6.20 3.98
C ARG A 36 2.04 5.80 3.09
N SER A 37 0.89 6.43 3.24
CA SER A 37 -0.12 6.38 2.16
C SER A 37 0.47 6.90 0.85
N PHE A 38 0.07 6.28 -0.25
CA PHE A 38 0.43 6.71 -1.60
C PHE A 38 -0.82 7.03 -2.44
N GLU A 39 -1.95 7.25 -1.76
CA GLU A 39 -3.18 7.73 -2.37
C GLU A 39 -3.14 9.27 -2.49
N PRO A 40 -3.84 9.86 -3.47
CA PRO A 40 -4.06 11.30 -3.53
C PRO A 40 -4.66 11.84 -2.23
N ASP A 41 -4.22 13.04 -1.84
CA ASP A 41 -4.71 13.78 -0.66
C ASP A 41 -4.49 13.09 0.71
N GLU A 42 -3.72 12.00 0.76
CA GLU A 42 -3.33 11.33 2.01
C GLU A 42 -1.82 11.50 2.28
N ASP A 43 -1.48 11.84 3.54
CA ASP A 43 -0.10 12.08 3.97
C ASP A 43 0.36 11.30 5.19
N TRP A 44 -0.53 10.50 5.78
CA TRP A 44 -0.28 9.75 7.00
C TRP A 44 0.74 8.61 6.80
N PHE A 45 1.39 8.22 7.91
CA PHE A 45 2.27 7.06 7.99
C PHE A 45 1.75 6.04 8.99
N TRP A 46 2.11 4.78 8.75
CA TRP A 46 1.84 3.66 9.64
C TRP A 46 3.11 2.87 9.88
N ASN A 47 3.31 2.46 11.13
CA ASN A 47 4.39 1.57 11.53
C ASN A 47 3.81 0.19 11.85
N TYR A 48 4.19 -0.80 11.03
CA TYR A 48 3.76 -2.18 11.19
C TYR A 48 4.29 -2.85 12.47
N ASP A 49 5.48 -2.51 12.96
CA ASP A 49 6.05 -3.10 14.17
C ASP A 49 5.28 -2.66 15.42
N THR A 50 4.92 -1.37 15.49
CA THR A 50 4.23 -0.80 16.66
C THR A 50 2.71 -0.83 16.53
N ASN A 51 2.19 -1.18 15.35
CA ASN A 51 0.76 -1.15 15.03
C ASN A 51 0.13 0.21 15.36
N ALA A 52 0.79 1.30 14.97
CA ALA A 52 0.38 2.67 15.29
C ALA A 52 0.73 3.65 14.15
N TYR A 53 0.05 4.80 14.16
CA TYR A 53 0.43 5.94 13.32
C TYR A 53 1.82 6.45 13.68
N TYR A 54 2.49 7.00 12.68
CA TYR A 54 3.83 7.57 12.80
C TYR A 54 3.83 8.98 12.21
N ASP A 55 4.50 9.92 12.87
CA ASP A 55 4.76 11.24 12.31
C ASP A 55 6.09 11.20 11.53
N GLY A 56 6.00 11.11 10.21
CA GLY A 56 7.13 11.00 9.31
C GLY A 56 7.45 12.32 8.58
N PRO A 57 8.69 12.47 8.08
CA PRO A 57 9.06 13.62 7.25
C PRO A 57 8.36 13.55 5.89
N GLU A 58 8.30 14.68 5.17
CA GLU A 58 7.92 14.65 3.76
C GLU A 58 8.90 13.78 2.95
N LEU A 59 8.37 12.83 2.18
CA LEU A 59 9.18 11.95 1.33
C LEU A 59 9.58 12.65 0.03
N ALA A 60 10.57 12.14 -0.69
CA ALA A 60 10.86 12.64 -2.03
C ALA A 60 9.70 12.37 -3.01
N ALA A 61 9.39 13.30 -3.91
CA ALA A 61 8.36 13.14 -4.92
C ALA A 61 8.54 11.85 -5.77
N PRO A 62 7.45 11.27 -6.31
CA PRO A 62 6.04 11.69 -6.17
C PRO A 62 5.44 11.35 -4.79
N GLN A 63 4.45 12.11 -4.33
CA GLN A 63 3.77 11.86 -3.05
C GLN A 63 2.59 10.88 -3.16
N CYS A 64 2.01 10.73 -4.34
CA CYS A 64 0.86 9.84 -4.57
C CYS A 64 0.91 9.24 -5.99
N HIS A 65 0.06 8.25 -6.24
CA HIS A 65 -0.19 7.76 -7.59
C HIS A 65 -0.98 8.78 -8.43
N PRO A 66 -0.95 8.71 -9.77
CA PRO A 66 -1.74 9.59 -10.63
C PRO A 66 -3.24 9.50 -10.29
N VAL A 67 -3.94 10.64 -10.32
CA VAL A 67 -5.37 10.73 -9.99
C VAL A 67 -6.22 9.93 -10.97
N GLU A 68 -5.75 9.75 -12.21
CA GLU A 68 -6.43 9.00 -13.26
C GLU A 68 -6.28 7.48 -13.12
N GLN A 69 -5.48 7.02 -12.16
CA GLN A 69 -5.31 5.59 -11.89
C GLN A 69 -6.58 5.04 -11.20
N PRO A 70 -7.18 3.96 -11.73
CA PRO A 70 -8.35 3.36 -11.10
C PRO A 70 -7.99 2.55 -9.84
N VAL A 71 -8.96 2.43 -8.95
CA VAL A 71 -8.98 1.53 -7.79
C VAL A 71 -9.70 0.23 -8.19
N PRO A 72 -9.26 -0.96 -7.77
CA PRO A 72 -8.24 -1.23 -6.75
C PRO A 72 -6.80 -1.36 -7.24
N GLY A 73 -6.55 -1.12 -8.53
CA GLY A 73 -5.22 -1.19 -9.10
C GLY A 73 -5.21 -0.73 -10.56
N PRO A 74 -4.03 -0.65 -11.19
CA PRO A 74 -3.91 -0.08 -12.52
C PRO A 74 -4.81 -0.79 -13.54
N ARG A 75 -5.28 -0.02 -14.53
CA ARG A 75 -6.20 -0.51 -15.56
C ARG A 75 -5.66 -1.76 -16.23
N GLY A 76 -6.46 -2.83 -16.23
CA GLY A 76 -6.11 -4.11 -16.85
C GLY A 76 -5.10 -4.98 -16.08
N ARG A 77 -4.67 -4.57 -14.87
CA ARG A 77 -3.74 -5.34 -14.03
C ARG A 77 -4.43 -6.11 -12.91
N VAL A 78 -5.70 -5.79 -12.64
CA VAL A 78 -6.53 -6.48 -11.64
C VAL A 78 -7.25 -7.66 -12.33
N PRO A 79 -7.19 -8.89 -11.76
CA PRO A 79 -7.96 -10.03 -12.27
C PRO A 79 -9.46 -9.71 -12.36
N ARG A 80 -10.18 -10.25 -13.35
CA ARG A 80 -11.60 -9.91 -13.54
C ARG A 80 -12.49 -10.36 -12.38
N ASP A 81 -12.10 -11.44 -11.74
CA ASP A 81 -12.76 -12.12 -10.63
C ASP A 81 -12.18 -11.73 -9.26
N TRP A 82 -11.43 -10.62 -9.17
CA TRP A 82 -10.74 -10.19 -7.95
C TRP A 82 -11.66 -10.07 -6.73
N MET A 83 -12.93 -9.68 -6.92
CA MET A 83 -13.90 -9.58 -5.83
C MET A 83 -14.25 -10.95 -5.25
N ALA A 84 -14.45 -11.96 -6.12
CA ALA A 84 -14.72 -13.33 -5.68
C ALA A 84 -13.50 -13.90 -4.94
N GLN A 85 -12.30 -13.70 -5.50
CA GLN A 85 -11.05 -14.10 -4.83
C GLN A 85 -10.88 -13.45 -3.45
N LEU A 86 -11.36 -12.20 -3.28
CA LEU A 86 -11.27 -11.49 -1.99
C LEU A 86 -12.28 -12.05 -0.98
N GLN A 87 -13.47 -12.43 -1.43
CA GLN A 87 -14.51 -13.04 -0.58
C GLN A 87 -14.14 -14.47 -0.16
N GLU A 88 -13.47 -15.22 -1.03
CA GLU A 88 -13.03 -16.60 -0.79
C GLU A 88 -11.74 -16.67 0.04
N ARG A 89 -11.10 -15.53 0.31
CA ARG A 89 -9.84 -15.43 1.05
C ARG A 89 -10.05 -15.87 2.50
N GLN A 90 -9.48 -17.03 2.86
CA GLN A 90 -9.43 -17.55 4.22
C GLN A 90 -8.17 -17.03 4.91
N ASP A 91 -8.27 -15.85 5.51
CA ASP A 91 -7.24 -15.29 6.39
C ASP A 91 -7.70 -15.31 7.84
#